data_AF-A0A6M0EY14-F1
#
_entry.id   AF-A0A6M0EY14-F1
#
_cell.length_a   1.000
_cell.length_b   1.000
_cell.length_c   1.000
_cell.angle_alpha   90.00
_cell.angle_beta   90.00
_cell.angle_gamma   90.00
#
_symmetry.space_group_name_H-M   'P 1'
#
loop_
_entity.id
_entity.type
_entity.pdbx_description
1 polymer ?
#
loop_
_entity_poly.entity_id
_entity_poly.type
_entity_poly.pdbx_seq_one_letter_code
_entity_poly.pdbx_strand_id
1 'polypeptide(L)'
;MVMPTRVFVILFNARTDNEGIHSLKIDDRDVVLMFEQEDDATRFAMMLEAQDLPPATVEAIDTEEIEEFCRSAGYEAKLIEVGMLAVPPETNVEITDWQLDAQDKQEPEIPDLDRIRRQLEGLL
;
A
#
# COMPACT_ATOMS: atom_id res chain seq x y z
N MET A 1 10.09 -2.95 26.15
CA MET A 1 9.49 -3.76 25.06
C MET A 1 10.65 -4.13 24.15
N VAL A 2 10.97 -5.41 24.01
CA VAL A 2 11.98 -5.86 23.04
C VAL A 2 11.23 -6.02 21.72
N MET A 3 11.67 -5.33 20.67
CA MET A 3 11.09 -5.53 19.34
C MET A 3 11.42 -6.95 18.87
N PRO A 4 10.47 -7.68 18.27
CA PRO A 4 10.73 -9.03 17.77
C PRO A 4 11.86 -8.98 16.73
N THR A 5 12.68 -10.02 16.66
CA THR A 5 13.79 -10.09 15.68
C THR A 5 13.26 -10.13 14.24
N ARG A 6 12.06 -10.68 14.05
CA ARG A 6 11.39 -10.81 12.76
C ARG A 6 9.96 -10.31 12.85
N VAL A 7 9.52 -9.68 11.77
CA VAL A 7 8.15 -9.22 11.56
C VAL A 7 7.64 -9.73 10.23
N PHE A 8 6.33 -9.76 10.09
CA PHE A 8 5.65 -10.13 8.86
C PHE A 8 5.12 -8.87 8.21
N VAL A 9 5.42 -8.66 6.93
CA VAL A 9 4.90 -7.54 6.14
C VAL A 9 4.08 -8.06 4.98
N ILE A 10 3.34 -7.17 4.34
CA ILE A 10 2.53 -7.50 3.17
C ILE A 10 3.19 -6.95 1.92
N LEU A 11 3.44 -7.82 0.97
CA LEU A 11 4.01 -7.52 -0.34
C LEU A 11 2.96 -7.71 -1.42
N PHE A 12 2.93 -6.81 -2.39
CA PHE A 12 2.20 -7.01 -3.64
C PHE A 12 3.16 -7.40 -4.76
N ASN A 13 2.67 -8.25 -5.67
CA ASN A 13 3.42 -8.77 -6.82
C ASN A 13 4.77 -9.39 -6.43
N ALA A 14 4.82 -10.08 -5.29
CA ALA A 14 6.02 -10.76 -4.82
C ALA A 14 6.59 -11.68 -5.92
N ARG A 15 7.92 -11.68 -6.09
CA ARG A 15 8.65 -12.44 -7.13
C ARG A 15 8.40 -11.98 -8.57
N THR A 16 8.04 -10.71 -8.77
CA THR A 16 7.94 -10.09 -10.09
C THR A 16 8.82 -8.83 -10.16
N ASP A 17 9.03 -8.28 -11.36
CA ASP A 17 9.75 -7.00 -11.54
C ASP A 17 9.04 -5.78 -10.89
N ASN A 18 7.79 -5.92 -10.45
CA ASN A 18 7.01 -4.84 -9.80
C ASN A 18 6.63 -5.20 -8.35
N GLU A 19 7.55 -5.86 -7.64
CA GLU A 19 7.40 -6.15 -6.22
C GLU A 19 7.38 -4.85 -5.40
N GLY A 20 6.42 -4.76 -4.45
CA GLY A 20 6.27 -3.59 -3.60
C GLY A 20 5.69 -3.87 -2.23
N ILE A 21 6.15 -3.12 -1.23
CA ILE A 21 5.65 -3.22 0.15
C ILE A 21 4.35 -2.42 0.25
N HIS A 22 3.33 -3.04 0.83
CA HIS A 22 2.07 -2.36 1.10
C HIS A 22 2.23 -1.35 2.24
N SER A 23 1.97 -0.08 1.93
CA SER A 23 1.82 1.01 2.89
C SER A 23 0.37 1.51 2.92
N LEU A 24 -0.06 2.03 4.07
CA LEU A 24 -1.30 2.76 4.22
C LEU A 24 -1.00 4.25 4.34
N LYS A 25 -1.75 5.07 3.61
CA LYS A 25 -1.65 6.52 3.73
C LYS A 25 -2.53 7.01 4.89
N ILE A 26 -1.92 7.51 5.96
CA ILE A 26 -2.58 8.07 7.15
C ILE A 26 -2.09 9.50 7.33
N ASP A 27 -3.00 10.48 7.22
CA ASP A 27 -2.68 11.90 7.45
C ASP A 27 -1.47 12.38 6.61
N ASP A 28 -1.48 12.05 5.31
CA ASP A 28 -0.42 12.33 4.32
C ASP A 28 0.90 11.55 4.50
N ARG A 29 0.97 10.62 5.46
CA ARG A 29 2.15 9.76 5.68
C ARG A 29 1.90 8.35 5.23
N ASP A 30 2.89 7.76 4.58
CA ASP A 30 2.87 6.36 4.18
C ASP A 30 3.39 5.50 5.33
N VAL A 31 2.51 4.63 5.84
CA VAL A 31 2.72 3.80 7.02
C VAL A 31 2.79 2.33 6.62
N VAL A 32 3.92 1.68 6.87
CA VAL A 32 4.11 0.24 6.66
C VAL A 32 3.68 -0.52 7.91
N LEU A 33 2.80 -1.51 7.74
CA LEU A 33 2.39 -2.40 8.83
C LEU A 33 3.37 -3.55 8.98
N MET A 34 3.92 -3.68 10.19
CA MET A 34 4.75 -4.81 10.61
C MET A 34 3.96 -5.64 11.60
N PHE A 35 3.70 -6.90 11.29
CA PHE A 35 2.95 -7.80 12.15
C PHE A 35 3.92 -8.67 12.96
N GLU A 36 3.69 -8.80 14.27
CA GLU A 36 4.46 -9.74 15.10
C GLU A 36 4.11 -11.20 14.80
N GLN A 37 2.88 -11.46 14.33
CA GLN A 37 2.39 -12.79 13.98
C GLN A 37 1.92 -12.91 12.52
N GLU A 38 2.30 -14.03 11.90
CA GLU A 38 1.93 -14.38 10.53
C GLU A 38 0.41 -14.52 10.33
N ASP A 39 -0.29 -15.08 11.32
CA ASP A 39 -1.75 -15.26 11.29
C ASP A 39 -2.48 -13.92 11.14
N ASP A 40 -2.00 -12.89 11.86
CA ASP A 40 -2.57 -11.54 11.83
C ASP A 40 -2.31 -10.87 10.47
N ALA A 41 -1.09 -11.03 9.91
CA ALA A 41 -0.76 -10.56 8.57
C ALA A 41 -1.58 -11.25 7.48
N THR A 42 -1.78 -12.57 7.60
CA THR A 42 -2.54 -13.38 6.62
C THR A 42 -4.01 -12.99 6.62
N ARG A 43 -4.59 -12.74 7.79
CA ARG A 43 -5.96 -12.20 7.90
C ARG A 43 -6.07 -10.83 7.24
N PHE A 44 -5.10 -9.97 7.43
CA PHE A 44 -5.09 -8.66 6.79
C PHE A 44 -4.96 -8.78 5.26
N ALA A 45 -4.06 -9.63 4.76
CA ALA A 45 -3.93 -9.92 3.33
C ALA A 45 -5.25 -10.39 2.71
N MET A 46 -5.95 -11.34 3.36
CA MET A 46 -7.27 -11.80 2.91
C MET A 46 -8.31 -10.67 2.87
N MET A 47 -8.27 -9.72 3.81
CA MET A 47 -9.17 -8.57 3.78
C MET A 47 -8.85 -7.61 2.63
N LEU A 48 -7.58 -7.45 2.25
CA LEU A 48 -7.19 -6.66 1.08
C LEU A 48 -7.72 -7.29 -0.21
N GLU A 49 -7.54 -8.61 -0.37
CA GLU A 49 -8.05 -9.35 -1.54
C GLU A 49 -9.58 -9.25 -1.66
N ALA A 50 -10.30 -9.25 -0.52
CA ALA A 50 -11.75 -9.07 -0.50
C ALA A 50 -12.22 -7.68 -0.97
N GLN A 51 -11.31 -6.70 -1.00
CA GLN A 51 -11.55 -5.33 -1.46
C GLN A 51 -11.12 -5.11 -2.92
N ASP A 52 -10.96 -6.20 -3.70
CA ASP A 52 -10.52 -6.19 -5.11
C ASP A 52 -9.09 -5.65 -5.31
N LEU A 53 -8.26 -5.68 -4.24
CA LEU A 53 -6.83 -5.36 -4.34
C LEU A 53 -6.05 -6.54 -4.93
N PRO A 54 -4.86 -6.28 -5.52
CA PRO A 54 -3.99 -7.35 -6.02
C PRO A 54 -3.65 -8.39 -4.93
N PRO A 55 -3.22 -9.61 -5.31
CA PRO A 55 -2.90 -10.66 -4.36
C PRO A 55 -1.76 -10.22 -3.42
N ALA A 56 -2.08 -10.15 -2.13
CA ALA A 56 -1.16 -9.83 -1.06
C ALA A 56 -0.39 -11.09 -0.61
N THR A 57 0.93 -11.02 -0.58
CA THR A 57 1.80 -12.08 -0.05
C THR A 57 2.36 -11.65 1.28
N VAL A 58 2.24 -12.51 2.30
CA VAL A 58 2.88 -12.29 3.59
C VAL A 58 4.31 -12.77 3.53
N GLU A 59 5.25 -11.93 3.91
CA GLU A 59 6.67 -12.27 3.94
C GLU A 59 7.32 -11.89 5.27
N ALA A 60 8.20 -12.76 5.77
CA ALA A 60 8.92 -12.56 7.02
C ALA A 60 10.23 -11.83 6.75
N ILE A 61 10.39 -10.65 7.35
CA ILE A 61 11.55 -9.77 7.18
C ILE A 61 12.11 -9.43 8.58
N ASP A 62 13.42 -9.22 8.67
CA ASP A 62 14.05 -8.76 9.91
C ASP A 62 13.61 -7.32 10.23
N THR A 63 13.25 -7.08 11.50
CA THR A 63 12.67 -5.80 11.93
C THR A 63 13.62 -4.63 11.67
N GLU A 64 14.93 -4.85 11.87
CA GLU A 64 15.95 -3.83 11.61
C GLU A 64 16.00 -3.46 10.12
N GLU A 65 15.85 -4.43 9.22
CA GLU A 65 15.90 -4.21 7.77
C GLU A 65 14.71 -3.38 7.28
N ILE A 66 13.50 -3.70 7.76
CA ILE A 66 12.30 -2.93 7.39
C ILE A 66 12.30 -1.54 8.02
N GLU A 67 12.83 -1.38 9.24
CA GLU A 67 12.98 -0.06 9.87
C GLU A 67 13.98 0.83 9.12
N GLU A 68 15.10 0.26 8.67
CA GLU A 68 16.07 0.96 7.83
C GLU A 68 15.47 1.36 6.47
N PHE A 69 14.73 0.45 5.84
CA PHE A 69 13.99 0.73 4.61
C PHE A 69 13.00 1.89 4.80
N CYS A 70 12.15 1.81 5.82
CA CYS A 70 11.15 2.84 6.11
C CYS A 70 11.82 4.19 6.37
N ARG A 71 12.89 4.21 7.17
CA ARG A 71 13.64 5.44 7.47
C ARG A 71 14.28 6.05 6.22
N SER A 72 14.81 5.22 5.32
CA SER A 72 15.46 5.67 4.08
C SER A 72 14.45 6.21 3.06
N ALA A 73 13.29 5.56 2.96
CA ALA A 73 12.21 5.95 2.05
C ALA A 73 11.30 7.08 2.60
N GLY A 74 11.38 7.38 3.90
CA GLY A 74 10.51 8.36 4.57
C GLY A 74 9.15 7.79 4.99
N TYR A 75 9.04 6.46 5.06
CA TYR A 75 7.86 5.76 5.55
C TYR A 75 7.88 5.63 7.08
N GLU A 76 6.69 5.52 7.67
CA GLU A 76 6.51 5.27 9.09
C GLU A 76 6.26 3.78 9.31
N ALA A 77 7.01 3.13 10.20
CA ALA A 77 6.84 1.71 10.49
C ALA A 77 5.92 1.54 11.71
N LYS A 78 4.87 0.72 11.59
CA LYS A 78 3.92 0.47 12.68
C LYS A 78 3.86 -1.02 13.02
N LEU A 79 4.30 -1.35 14.23
CA LEU A 79 4.23 -2.71 14.76
C LEU A 79 2.82 -3.03 15.27
N ILE A 80 2.28 -4.16 14.83
CA ILE A 80 1.03 -4.77 15.26
C ILE A 80 1.37 -5.97 16.14
N GLU A 81 1.16 -5.81 17.44
CA GLU A 81 1.38 -6.86 18.44
C GLU A 81 0.36 -8.00 18.30
N VAL A 82 0.70 -9.16 18.86
CA VAL A 82 -0.19 -10.33 18.86
C VAL A 82 -1.55 -10.00 19.44
N GLY A 83 -2.61 -10.31 18.68
CA GLY A 83 -3.99 -10.11 19.10
C GLY A 83 -4.53 -8.70 18.88
N MET A 84 -3.75 -7.79 18.29
CA MET A 84 -4.28 -6.53 17.75
C MET A 84 -4.87 -6.77 16.37
N LEU A 85 -6.19 -6.58 16.26
CA LEU A 85 -6.88 -6.55 14.97
C LEU A 85 -6.57 -5.24 14.25
N ALA A 86 -5.60 -5.28 13.34
CA ALA A 86 -5.51 -4.28 12.29
C ALA A 86 -6.63 -4.53 11.28
N VAL A 87 -7.50 -3.55 11.08
CA VAL A 87 -8.50 -3.58 10.01
C VAL A 87 -8.13 -2.50 8.99
N PRO A 88 -8.08 -2.81 7.68
CA PRO A 88 -7.89 -1.79 6.67
C PRO A 88 -9.08 -0.79 6.76
N PRO A 89 -8.85 0.52 6.59
CA PRO A 89 -9.92 1.49 6.59
C PRO A 89 -10.89 1.21 5.43
N GLU A 90 -12.21 1.26 5.68
CA GLU A 90 -13.27 0.95 4.69
C GLU A 90 -13.30 1.90 3.49
N THR A 91 -12.54 3.01 3.56
CA THR A 91 -12.35 3.92 2.43
C THR A 91 -11.11 3.48 1.67
N ASN A 92 -11.30 2.74 0.57
CA ASN A 92 -10.31 2.60 -0.50
C ASN A 92 -9.91 4.01 -0.95
N VAL A 93 -8.83 4.55 -0.39
CA VAL A 93 -8.03 5.53 -1.11
C VAL A 93 -7.22 4.70 -2.11
N GLU A 94 -7.65 4.74 -3.38
CA GLU A 94 -7.01 4.14 -4.57
C GLU A 94 -5.61 4.73 -4.83
N ILE A 95 -4.74 4.77 -3.83
CA ILE A 95 -3.38 5.24 -3.97
C ILE A 95 -2.45 4.20 -3.34
N THR A 96 -2.39 3.03 -3.97
CA THR A 96 -1.15 2.26 -3.99
C THR A 96 -0.15 3.04 -4.87
N ASP A 97 0.48 4.06 -4.30
CA ASP A 97 1.62 4.76 -4.93
C ASP A 97 2.89 3.90 -4.82
N TRP A 98 2.81 2.62 -5.24
CA TRP A 98 4.02 1.84 -5.55
C TRP A 98 4.44 2.04 -7.02
N GLN A 99 4.19 3.22 -7.57
CA GLN A 99 4.93 3.69 -8.73
C GLN A 99 5.41 5.11 -8.47
N LEU A 100 6.41 5.25 -7.60
CA LEU A 100 7.41 6.29 -7.79
C LEU A 100 8.50 5.72 -8.70
N ASP A 101 8.13 5.66 -9.98
CA ASP A 101 8.94 5.99 -11.14
C ASP A 101 10.47 5.93 -10.97
N ALA A 102 11.05 4.98 -11.69
CA ALA A 102 12.17 5.34 -12.56
C ALA A 102 11.80 6.65 -13.28
N GLN A 103 12.45 7.74 -12.88
CA GLN A 103 12.28 9.08 -13.41
C GLN A 103 12.13 9.07 -14.95
N ASP A 104 10.93 9.29 -15.49
CA ASP A 104 10.75 10.15 -16.67
C ASP A 104 9.28 10.61 -16.82
N LYS A 105 9.04 11.88 -16.46
CA LYS A 105 8.30 12.87 -17.26
C LYS A 105 6.95 12.43 -17.88
N GLN A 106 5.87 13.01 -17.35
CA GLN A 106 5.00 14.00 -18.00
C GLN A 106 3.60 13.93 -17.37
N GLU A 107 3.21 15.02 -16.70
CA GLU A 107 1.82 15.31 -16.35
C GLU A 107 1.00 15.38 -17.65
N PRO A 108 -0.06 14.57 -17.85
CA PRO A 108 -1.09 14.92 -18.80
C PRO A 108 -2.05 15.90 -18.10
N GLU A 109 -1.80 17.18 -18.33
CA GLU A 109 -2.80 18.24 -18.26
C GLU A 109 -4.07 17.79 -18.99
N ILE A 110 -5.11 17.37 -18.26
CA ILE A 110 -6.43 17.01 -18.82
C ILE A 110 -7.13 18.32 -19.24
N PRO A 111 -7.29 18.62 -20.54
CA PRO A 111 -8.05 19.78 -20.96
C PRO A 111 -9.52 19.37 -21.12
N ASP A 112 -10.38 20.00 -20.33
CA ASP A 112 -11.78 20.26 -20.64
C ASP A 112 -12.71 19.05 -20.92
N LEU A 113 -13.12 18.39 -19.83
CA LEU A 113 -14.34 17.56 -19.82
C LEU A 113 -15.60 18.36 -20.27
N ASP A 114 -15.58 19.69 -20.14
CA ASP A 114 -16.69 20.59 -20.51
C ASP A 114 -16.91 20.70 -22.03
N ARG A 115 -15.86 20.47 -22.84
CA ARG A 115 -15.98 20.49 -24.31
C ARG A 115 -16.74 19.28 -24.85
N ILE A 116 -16.59 18.12 -24.23
CA ILE A 116 -17.21 16.86 -24.70
C ILE A 116 -18.72 16.88 -24.48
N ARG A 117 -19.19 17.50 -23.39
CA ARG A 117 -20.63 17.61 -23.07
C ARG A 117 -21.41 18.42 -24.10
N ARG A 118 -20.85 19.53 -24.61
CA ARG A 118 -21.58 20.44 -25.52
C ARG A 118 -21.78 19.89 -26.93
N GLN A 119 -21.02 18.87 -27.34
CA GLN A 119 -21.10 18.33 -28.70
C GLN A 119 -22.25 17.32 -28.87
N LEU A 120 -22.84 16.81 -27.78
CA LEU A 120 -23.89 15.79 -27.85
C LEU A 120 -25.33 16.35 -27.83
N GLU A 121 -25.53 17.62 -27.47
CA GLU A 121 -26.88 18.24 -27.41
C GLU A 121 -27.34 18.88 -28.74
N GLY A 122 -26.57 18.72 -29.84
CA GLY A 122 -26.89 19.27 -31.16
C GLY A 122 -27.55 18.29 -32.14
N LEU A 123 -27.88 17.07 -31.69
CA LEU A 123 -28.48 16.00 -32.51
C LEU A 123 -29.81 15.54 -31.88
N LEU A 124 -30.80 16.45 -31.83
CA LEU A 124 -32.21 16.09 -31.80
C LEU A 124 -33.06 17.15 -32.51
#